data_AF-A0AAJ2YYQ7-F1
#
_entry.id   AF-A0AAJ2YYQ7-F1
#
_cell.length_a   1.000
_cell.length_b   1.000
_cell.length_c   1.000
_cell.angle_alpha   90.00
_cell.angle_beta   90.00
_cell.angle_gamma   90.00
#
_symmetry.space_group_name_H-M   'P 1'
#
loop_
_entity.id
_entity.type
_entity.pdbx_description
1 polymer ?
#
loop_
_entity_poly.entity_id
_entity_poly.type
_entity_poly.pdbx_seq_one_letter_code
_entity_poly.pdbx_strand_id
1 'polypeptide(L)'
;MTVFERIKETAKLRGTNLKNLAKQVGLSENAIYSWKNKTPRTDNVQAVADVLGVSVDYLLGNTDEMHSNKKDDKTVDLEQDTTILALDGIELSDDYKQFIIDQVRSLRKLRGDDE
;
A
#
# COMPACT_ATOMS: atom_id res chain seq x y z
N MET A 1 -18.41 -12.38 2.74
CA MET A 1 -17.88 -11.48 1.70
C MET A 1 -16.98 -12.30 0.80
N THR A 2 -17.22 -12.29 -0.51
CA THR A 2 -16.45 -13.04 -1.51
C THR A 2 -15.22 -12.27 -1.96
N VAL A 3 -14.25 -12.96 -2.58
CA VAL A 3 -13.06 -12.36 -3.20
C VAL A 3 -13.46 -11.28 -4.21
N PHE A 4 -14.47 -11.55 -5.02
CA PHE A 4 -15.01 -10.58 -5.98
C PHE A 4 -15.52 -9.31 -5.29
N GLU A 5 -16.28 -9.45 -4.19
CA GLU A 5 -16.81 -8.30 -3.45
C GLU A 5 -15.67 -7.47 -2.86
N ARG A 6 -14.65 -8.11 -2.27
CA ARG A 6 -13.47 -7.42 -1.72
C ARG A 6 -12.74 -6.63 -2.79
N ILE A 7 -12.44 -7.26 -3.93
CA ILE A 7 -11.81 -6.58 -5.07
C ILE A 7 -12.64 -5.39 -5.54
N LYS A 8 -13.96 -5.53 -5.64
CA LYS A 8 -14.85 -4.46 -6.10
C LYS A 8 -14.85 -3.28 -5.13
N GLU A 9 -14.93 -3.54 -3.83
CA GLU A 9 -14.90 -2.48 -2.82
C GLU A 9 -13.53 -1.80 -2.76
N THR A 10 -12.44 -2.56 -2.74
CA THR A 10 -11.09 -2.00 -2.75
C THR A 10 -10.82 -1.19 -4.02
N ALA A 11 -11.23 -1.67 -5.20
CA ALA A 11 -11.12 -0.92 -6.44
C ALA A 11 -11.83 0.43 -6.36
N LYS A 12 -13.05 0.45 -5.80
CA LYS A 12 -13.82 1.69 -5.59
C LYS A 12 -13.12 2.63 -4.60
N LEU A 13 -12.58 2.12 -3.50
CA LEU A 13 -11.82 2.89 -2.52
C LEU A 13 -10.55 3.51 -3.14
N ARG A 14 -9.91 2.80 -4.07
CA ARG A 14 -8.73 3.25 -4.81
C ARG A 14 -9.07 4.14 -6.03
N GLY A 15 -10.34 4.51 -6.22
CA GLY A 15 -10.76 5.36 -7.34
C GLY A 15 -10.65 4.71 -8.72
N THR A 16 -10.54 3.38 -8.80
CA THR A 16 -10.53 2.63 -10.05
C THR A 16 -11.81 1.81 -10.24
N ASN A 17 -12.01 1.27 -11.43
CA ASN A 17 -13.12 0.37 -11.74
C ASN A 17 -12.60 -1.00 -12.19
N LEU A 18 -13.46 -2.03 -12.15
CA LEU A 18 -13.06 -3.40 -12.47
C LEU A 18 -12.51 -3.55 -13.89
N LYS A 19 -13.01 -2.76 -14.85
CA LYS A 19 -12.53 -2.77 -16.23
C LYS A 19 -11.09 -2.26 -16.34
N ASN A 20 -10.78 -1.14 -15.68
CA ASN A 20 -9.44 -0.58 -15.65
C ASN A 20 -8.49 -1.50 -14.88
N LEU A 21 -8.93 -2.04 -13.73
CA LEU A 21 -8.17 -3.02 -12.95
C LEU A 21 -7.83 -4.25 -13.80
N ALA A 22 -8.82 -4.83 -14.50
CA ALA A 22 -8.60 -5.97 -15.39
C ALA A 22 -7.54 -5.64 -16.45
N LYS A 23 -7.62 -4.46 -17.07
CA LYS A 23 -6.65 -4.01 -18.07
C LYS A 23 -5.24 -3.84 -17.48
N GLN A 24 -5.12 -3.28 -16.27
CA GLN A 24 -3.83 -3.10 -15.59
C GLN A 24 -3.17 -4.44 -15.22
N VAL A 25 -3.99 -5.42 -14.84
CA VAL A 25 -3.52 -6.76 -14.45
C VAL A 25 -3.29 -7.67 -15.67
N GLY A 26 -3.76 -7.28 -16.86
CA GLY A 26 -3.69 -8.10 -18.07
C GLY A 26 -4.75 -9.21 -18.13
N LEU A 27 -5.85 -9.06 -17.39
CA LEU A 27 -6.98 -9.97 -17.36
C LEU A 27 -8.15 -9.44 -18.20
N SER A 28 -9.03 -10.35 -18.62
CA SER A 28 -10.32 -9.95 -19.16
C SER A 28 -11.28 -9.55 -18.04
N GLU A 29 -12.15 -8.58 -18.30
CA GLU A 29 -13.18 -8.15 -17.35
C GLU A 29 -14.09 -9.33 -16.94
N ASN A 30 -14.42 -10.22 -17.89
CA ASN A 30 -15.15 -11.45 -17.63
C ASN A 30 -14.43 -12.40 -16.67
N ALA A 31 -13.10 -12.43 -16.68
CA ALA A 31 -12.33 -13.24 -15.72
C ALA A 31 -12.59 -12.76 -14.29
N ILE A 32 -12.49 -11.45 -14.03
CA ILE A 32 -12.76 -10.89 -12.70
C ILE A 32 -14.22 -11.15 -12.28
N TYR A 33 -15.20 -10.94 -13.16
CA TYR A 33 -16.61 -11.20 -12.84
C TYR A 33 -16.90 -12.69 -12.57
N SER A 34 -16.13 -13.61 -13.16
CA SER A 34 -16.30 -15.04 -12.93
C SER A 34 -15.96 -15.46 -11.49
N TRP A 35 -15.16 -14.65 -10.77
CA TRP A 35 -14.73 -14.94 -9.39
C TRP A 35 -15.83 -14.80 -8.34
N LYS A 36 -17.05 -14.40 -8.76
CA LYS A 36 -18.27 -14.55 -7.94
C LYS A 36 -18.59 -16.00 -7.63
N ASN A 37 -18.35 -16.88 -8.61
CA ASN A 37 -18.80 -18.28 -8.58
C ASN A 37 -17.65 -19.28 -8.76
N LYS A 38 -16.44 -18.80 -9.07
CA LYS A 38 -15.27 -19.62 -9.36
C LYS A 38 -14.08 -19.19 -8.51
N THR A 39 -13.28 -20.14 -8.11
CA THR A 39 -12.01 -19.86 -7.42
C THR A 39 -10.99 -19.33 -8.42
N PRO A 40 -10.47 -18.11 -8.24
CA PRO A 40 -9.38 -17.59 -9.07
C PRO A 40 -8.08 -18.38 -8.85
N ARG A 41 -7.19 -18.33 -9.84
CA ARG A 41 -5.80 -18.79 -9.64
C ARG A 41 -5.07 -17.81 -8.73
N THR A 42 -4.23 -18.34 -7.85
CA THR A 42 -3.43 -17.55 -6.90
C THR A 42 -2.64 -16.44 -7.61
N ASP A 43 -2.01 -16.75 -8.75
CA ASP A 43 -1.25 -15.77 -9.54
C ASP A 43 -2.09 -14.56 -9.96
N ASN A 44 -3.36 -14.79 -10.33
CA ASN A 44 -4.26 -13.72 -10.73
C ASN A 44 -4.70 -12.87 -9.53
N VAL A 45 -4.92 -13.49 -8.38
CA VAL A 45 -5.27 -12.77 -7.14
C VAL A 45 -4.08 -11.93 -6.68
N GLN A 46 -2.86 -12.47 -6.75
CA GLN A 46 -1.62 -11.77 -6.46
C GLN A 46 -1.47 -10.52 -7.34
N ALA A 47 -1.62 -10.66 -8.65
CA ALA A 47 -1.49 -9.54 -9.55
C ALA A 47 -2.56 -8.45 -9.32
N VAL A 48 -3.79 -8.85 -8.95
CA VAL A 48 -4.83 -7.88 -8.53
C VAL A 48 -4.47 -7.20 -7.20
N ALA A 49 -3.96 -7.95 -6.23
CA ALA A 49 -3.53 -7.43 -4.93
C ALA A 49 -2.40 -6.39 -5.09
N ASP A 50 -1.43 -6.67 -5.97
CA ASP A 50 -0.33 -5.77 -6.28
C ASP A 50 -0.79 -4.45 -6.90
N VAL A 51 -1.77 -4.48 -7.81
CA VAL A 51 -2.34 -3.25 -8.41
C VAL A 51 -3.18 -2.47 -7.41
N LEU A 52 -3.90 -3.16 -6.52
CA LEU A 52 -4.74 -2.52 -5.49
C LEU A 52 -3.96 -2.07 -4.25
N GLY A 53 -2.69 -2.47 -4.13
CA GLY A 53 -1.83 -2.17 -2.98
C GLY A 53 -2.35 -2.79 -1.69
N VAL A 54 -2.80 -4.05 -1.75
CA VAL A 54 -3.29 -4.83 -0.59
C VAL A 54 -2.69 -6.23 -0.61
N SER A 55 -2.91 -7.01 0.44
CA SER A 55 -2.44 -8.39 0.57
C SER A 55 -3.40 -9.34 -0.14
N VAL A 56 -2.85 -10.47 -0.59
CA VAL A 56 -3.67 -11.58 -1.09
C VAL A 56 -4.55 -12.13 0.02
N ASP A 57 -4.03 -12.20 1.26
CA ASP A 57 -4.78 -12.61 2.44
C ASP A 57 -6.00 -11.72 2.70
N TYR A 58 -5.86 -10.41 2.50
CA TYR A 58 -7.00 -9.50 2.55
C TYR A 58 -8.00 -9.83 1.43
N LEU A 59 -7.57 -10.00 0.18
CA LEU A 59 -8.51 -10.31 -0.91
C LEU A 59 -9.21 -11.67 -0.73
N LEU A 60 -8.54 -12.66 -0.16
CA LEU A 60 -9.08 -13.99 0.10
C LEU A 60 -9.96 -14.08 1.35
N GLY A 61 -9.91 -13.08 2.24
CA GLY A 61 -10.69 -13.07 3.47
C GLY A 61 -10.02 -13.77 4.65
N ASN A 62 -8.70 -13.99 4.58
CA ASN A 62 -7.91 -14.53 5.69
C ASN A 62 -7.62 -13.45 6.76
N THR A 63 -7.71 -12.17 6.40
CA THR A 63 -7.59 -11.00 7.29
C THR A 63 -8.55 -9.89 6.86
N ASP A 64 -8.94 -9.02 7.79
CA ASP A 64 -9.69 -7.79 7.50
C ASP A 64 -8.78 -6.55 7.37
N GLU A 65 -7.48 -6.71 7.63
CA GLU A 65 -6.50 -5.64 7.51
C GLU A 65 -6.12 -5.39 6.04
N MET A 66 -6.41 -4.19 5.53
CA MET A 66 -5.97 -3.73 4.20
C MET A 66 -4.49 -3.30 4.20
N HIS A 67 -3.59 -4.22 4.57
CA HIS A 67 -2.14 -4.01 4.43
C HIS A 67 -1.63 -4.65 3.13
N SER A 68 -0.53 -4.16 2.57
CA SER A 68 0.19 -4.83 1.49
C SER A 68 0.93 -6.07 2.03
N ASN A 69 1.17 -7.11 1.19
CA ASN A 69 2.09 -8.21 1.53
C ASN A 69 3.55 -7.88 1.15
N LYS A 70 3.79 -6.84 0.34
CA LYS A 70 5.12 -6.23 0.30
C LYS A 70 5.33 -5.63 1.68
N LYS A 71 6.38 -6.07 2.40
CA LYS A 71 6.92 -5.33 3.54
C LYS A 71 6.93 -3.87 3.11
N ASP A 72 6.02 -3.08 3.66
CA ASP A 72 6.00 -1.67 3.38
C ASP A 72 7.40 -1.15 3.71
N ASP A 73 8.05 -0.63 2.68
CA ASP A 73 9.10 0.35 2.81
C ASP A 73 8.46 1.61 3.41
N LYS A 74 8.00 1.52 4.66
CA LYS A 74 7.57 2.64 5.52
C LYS A 74 8.79 3.50 5.91
N THR A 75 9.83 3.48 5.09
CA THR A 75 10.97 4.36 5.21
C THR A 75 10.64 5.59 4.41
N VAL A 76 10.43 6.69 5.11
CA VAL A 76 10.42 8.01 4.50
C VAL A 76 11.84 8.54 4.62
N ASP A 77 12.43 8.89 3.48
CA ASP A 77 13.69 9.62 3.47
C ASP A 77 13.42 11.05 3.92
N LEU A 78 13.91 11.37 5.11
CA LEU A 78 13.72 12.68 5.74
C LEU A 78 14.51 13.78 5.03
N GLU A 79 15.47 13.43 4.16
CA GLU A 79 16.32 14.40 3.44
C GLU A 79 15.76 14.80 2.06
N GLN A 80 14.66 14.21 1.61
CA GLN A 80 14.03 14.61 0.35
C GLN A 80 13.31 15.96 0.46
N ASP A 81 13.60 16.88 -0.47
CA ASP A 81 12.95 18.21 -0.57
C ASP A 81 11.41 18.16 -0.64
N THR A 82 10.83 17.04 -1.06
CA THR A 82 9.37 16.86 -1.17
C THR A 82 8.71 16.35 0.12
N THR A 83 9.48 16.07 1.18
CA THR A 83 8.95 15.49 2.42
C THR A 83 8.25 16.55 3.28
N ILE A 84 6.93 16.38 3.45
CA ILE A 84 6.11 17.20 4.36
C ILE A 84 6.02 16.48 5.70
N LEU A 85 6.54 17.12 6.75
CA LEU A 85 6.44 16.64 8.13
C LEU A 85 5.35 17.43 8.85
N ALA A 86 4.43 16.73 9.49
CA ALA A 86 3.37 17.32 10.28
C ALA A 86 3.26 16.64 11.64
N LEU A 87 3.00 17.43 12.69
CA LEU A 87 2.71 16.96 14.04
C LEU A 87 1.35 17.52 14.46
N ASP A 88 0.46 16.66 14.95
CA ASP A 88 -0.93 17.02 15.29
C ASP A 88 -1.72 17.68 14.15
N GLY A 89 -1.37 17.35 12.90
CA GLY A 89 -1.99 17.92 11.71
C GLY A 89 -1.48 19.32 11.34
N ILE A 90 -0.44 19.81 12.01
CA ILE A 90 0.21 21.09 11.71
C ILE A 90 1.53 20.80 10.99
N GLU A 91 1.70 21.39 9.80
CA GLU A 91 2.95 21.31 9.06
C GLU A 91 4.08 22.00 9.84
N LEU A 92 5.21 21.30 9.95
CA LEU A 92 6.40 21.83 10.60
C LEU A 92 7.14 22.77 9.64
N SER A 93 7.65 23.90 10.16
CA SER A 93 8.57 24.77 9.42
C SER A 93 9.86 24.02 9.08
N ASP A 94 10.52 24.40 7.98
CA ASP A 94 11.78 23.79 7.53
C ASP A 94 12.87 23.81 8.61
N ASP A 95 12.91 24.84 9.47
CA ASP A 95 13.83 24.90 10.61
C ASP A 95 13.59 23.74 11.61
N TYR A 96 12.32 23.43 11.91
CA TYR A 96 11.96 22.32 12.78
C TYR A 96 12.20 20.98 12.12
N LYS A 97 11.98 20.87 10.81
CA LYS A 97 12.33 19.66 10.04
C LYS A 97 13.83 19.38 10.16
N GLN A 98 14.68 20.40 9.96
CA GLN A 98 16.13 20.28 10.09
C GLN A 98 16.55 19.90 11.51
N PHE A 99 15.93 20.48 12.53
CA PHE A 99 16.20 20.09 13.92
C PHE A 99 15.88 18.62 14.19
N ILE A 100 14.73 18.12 13.71
CA ILE A 100 14.35 16.71 13.87
C ILE A 100 15.34 15.79 13.15
N ILE A 101 15.74 16.14 11.92
CA ILE A 101 16.72 15.37 11.14
C ILE A 101 18.06 15.27 11.89
N ASP A 102 18.54 16.39 12.44
CA ASP A 102 19.80 16.44 13.18
C ASP A 102 19.76 15.61 14.48
N GLN A 103 18.64 15.68 15.22
CA GLN A 103 18.42 14.86 16.40
C GLN A 103 18.41 13.37 16.06
N VAL A 104 17.69 12.97 15.01
CA VAL A 104 17.63 11.58 14.55
C VAL A 104 19.02 11.09 14.13
N ARG A 105 19.80 11.91 13.42
CA ARG A 105 21.17 11.60 13.00
C ARG A 105 22.10 11.42 14.20
N SER A 106 21.98 12.30 15.20
CA SER A 106 22.77 12.21 16.44
C SER A 106 22.43 10.94 17.23
N LEU A 107 21.15 10.56 17.32
CA LEU A 107 20.71 9.32 17.95
C LEU A 107 21.22 8.08 17.20
N ARG A 108 21.25 8.10 15.87
CA ARG A 108 21.80 7.00 15.06
C ARG A 108 23.29 6.77 15.36
N LYS A 109 24.07 7.85 15.43
CA LYS A 109 25.50 7.79 15.80
C LYS A 109 25.72 7.21 17.19
N LEU A 110 24.83 7.50 18.14
CA LEU A 110 24.90 6.95 19.50
C LEU A 110 24.49 5.46 19.57
N ARG A 111 23.59 5.01 18.69
CA ARG A 111 23.16 3.61 18.61
C ARG A 111 24.19 2.71 17.92
N GLY A 112 25.10 3.29 17.13
CA GLY A 112 26.15 2.54 16.44
C GLY A 112 25.69 1.88 15.14
N ASP A 113 24.61 2.35 14.51
CA ASP A 113 24.16 1.81 13.22
C ASP A 113 24.96 2.32 12.01
N ASP A 114 26.02 3.08 12.26
CA ASP A 114 26.94 3.59 11.22
C ASP A 114 28.17 2.65 11.03
N GLU A 115 28.10 1.39 11.47
CA GLU A 115 29.13 0.34 11.26
C GLU A 115 28.63 -0.83 10.40
#